data_AF-A0AAE1K1J4-F1
#
_entry.id   AF-A0AAE1K1J4-F1
#
_cell.length_a   1.000
_cell.length_b   1.000
_cell.length_c   1.000
_cell.angle_alpha   90.00
_cell.angle_beta   90.00
_cell.angle_gamma   90.00
#
_symmetry.space_group_name_H-M   'P 1'
#
loop_
_entity.id
_entity.type
_entity.pdbx_description
1 polymer ?
#
loop_
_entity_poly.entity_id
_entity_poly.type
_entity_poly.pdbx_seq_one_letter_code
_entity_poly.pdbx_strand_id
1 'polypeptide(L)'
;MSNESGLNVTLERLAQGANRPADNVDLLKTLVTRLHARLKLQDCGSRLETLALLAPPDGTTLTHLVRIIELCRDPGLVGVTCSLIHDLLSPNSKGDVRQILLQQCLSLNTAEIIFRTLKTLAVDGLPTLDPCAHPAYQVIAKLASKDPKLAVKARLVGGVKLTHQLLQAHMKTTVPLLPLLMVTKYLAKNSTNQMMLGREGCVTTIVTILTSVPKTHHAKIKFIMEILALLTKTTHVSPRLAAIVQSSGQRLQALLNYFFGKGPRQPTPPASSVREAENNSVHGYFVSHRQTPNKFPFTPSSTILHNTGLTYTSL
;
A
#
# COMPACT_ATOMS: atom_id res chain seq x y z
N MET A 1 -5.99 -9.72 -34.19
CA MET A 1 -5.97 -11.19 -34.29
C MET A 1 -4.58 -11.82 -34.11
N SER A 2 -3.47 -11.17 -34.49
CA SER A 2 -2.10 -11.73 -34.32
C SER A 2 -1.52 -11.66 -32.89
N ASN A 3 -2.05 -10.79 -32.02
CA ASN A 3 -1.52 -10.59 -30.65
C ASN A 3 -2.15 -11.51 -29.58
N GLU A 4 -3.35 -12.01 -29.84
CA GLU A 4 -4.14 -12.88 -28.95
C GLU A 4 -3.62 -14.32 -29.00
N SER A 5 -3.22 -14.80 -30.19
CA SER A 5 -2.58 -16.11 -30.36
C SER A 5 -1.26 -16.23 -29.59
N GLY A 6 -0.42 -15.18 -29.62
CA GLY A 6 0.85 -15.17 -28.88
C GLY A 6 0.69 -15.16 -27.34
N LEU A 7 -0.40 -14.58 -26.83
CA LEU A 7 -0.70 -14.57 -25.41
C LEU A 7 -1.21 -15.93 -24.93
N ASN A 8 -2.12 -16.56 -25.68
CA ASN A 8 -2.59 -17.92 -25.38
C ASN A 8 -1.44 -18.94 -25.36
N VAL A 9 -0.51 -18.87 -26.31
CA VAL A 9 0.71 -19.71 -26.31
C VAL A 9 1.57 -19.44 -25.06
N THR A 10 1.66 -18.17 -24.62
CA THR A 10 2.40 -17.82 -23.40
C THR A 10 1.74 -18.43 -22.16
N LEU A 11 0.40 -18.43 -22.07
CA LEU A 11 -0.36 -19.01 -20.97
C LEU A 11 -0.29 -20.54 -20.96
N GLU A 12 -0.34 -21.19 -22.11
CA GLU A 12 -0.20 -22.64 -22.23
C GLU A 12 1.19 -23.09 -21.76
N ARG A 13 2.25 -22.40 -22.21
CA ARG A 13 3.62 -22.67 -21.75
C ARG A 13 3.81 -22.38 -20.26
N LEU A 14 3.12 -21.37 -19.73
CA LEU A 14 3.10 -21.09 -18.29
C LEU A 14 2.48 -22.25 -17.53
N ALA A 15 1.33 -22.77 -17.98
CA ALA A 15 0.66 -23.91 -17.37
C ALA A 15 1.55 -25.16 -17.38
N GLN A 16 2.18 -25.47 -18.51
CA GLN A 16 3.12 -26.59 -18.64
C GLN A 16 4.31 -26.44 -17.68
N GLY A 17 4.95 -25.27 -17.63
CA GLY A 17 6.08 -25.01 -16.73
C GLY A 17 5.68 -25.03 -15.25
N ALA A 18 4.46 -24.61 -14.92
CA ALA A 18 3.93 -24.59 -13.55
C ALA A 18 3.70 -25.99 -12.95
N ASN A 19 3.66 -27.04 -13.77
CA ASN A 19 3.60 -28.42 -13.27
C ASN A 19 4.86 -28.81 -12.49
N ARG A 20 6.02 -28.32 -12.93
CA ARG A 20 7.33 -28.55 -12.31
C ARG A 20 8.11 -27.23 -12.19
N PRO A 21 7.72 -26.31 -11.28
CA PRO A 21 8.28 -24.96 -11.25
C PRO A 21 9.78 -24.90 -10.96
N ALA A 22 10.28 -25.82 -10.14
CA ALA A 22 11.70 -25.91 -9.79
C ALA A 22 12.58 -26.28 -11.00
N ASP A 23 12.06 -27.07 -11.95
CA ASP A 23 12.78 -27.50 -13.15
C ASP A 23 12.72 -26.46 -14.28
N ASN A 24 11.85 -25.44 -14.15
CA ASN A 24 11.51 -24.52 -15.23
C ASN A 24 11.74 -23.04 -14.85
N VAL A 25 12.65 -22.76 -13.91
CA VAL A 25 12.80 -21.42 -13.31
C VAL A 25 13.03 -20.33 -14.36
N ASP A 26 13.99 -20.50 -15.28
CA ASP A 26 14.33 -19.45 -16.26
C ASP A 26 13.23 -19.24 -17.31
N LEU A 27 12.60 -20.33 -17.74
CA LEU A 27 11.45 -20.29 -18.63
C LEU A 27 10.30 -19.52 -17.96
N LEU A 28 9.95 -19.90 -16.73
CA LEU A 28 8.86 -19.28 -15.98
C LEU A 28 9.15 -17.81 -15.67
N LYS A 29 10.38 -17.45 -15.28
CA LYS A 29 10.80 -16.05 -15.12
C LYS A 29 10.54 -15.26 -16.39
N THR A 30 10.93 -15.80 -17.54
CA THR A 30 10.75 -15.14 -18.84
C THR A 30 9.26 -14.96 -19.18
N LEU A 31 8.45 -16.00 -19.00
CA LEU A 31 7.02 -15.97 -19.30
C LEU A 31 6.27 -15.00 -18.37
N VAL A 32 6.50 -15.09 -17.06
CA VAL A 32 5.86 -14.20 -16.06
C VAL A 32 6.27 -12.74 -16.27
N THR A 33 7.55 -12.48 -16.54
CA THR A 33 8.04 -11.11 -16.83
C THR A 33 7.39 -10.55 -18.09
N ARG A 34 7.23 -11.37 -19.15
CA ARG A 34 6.54 -10.96 -20.38
C ARG A 34 5.07 -10.62 -20.12
N LEU A 35 4.37 -11.45 -19.36
CA LEU A 35 2.98 -11.18 -18.96
C LEU A 35 2.88 -9.90 -18.14
N HIS A 36 3.80 -9.69 -17.21
CA HIS A 36 3.84 -8.51 -16.37
C HIS A 36 4.11 -7.22 -17.16
N ALA A 37 5.03 -7.27 -18.12
CA ALA A 37 5.30 -6.15 -19.02
C ALA A 37 4.07 -5.77 -19.85
N ARG A 38 3.33 -6.77 -20.37
CA ARG A 38 2.08 -6.53 -21.12
C ARG A 38 1.00 -5.87 -20.26
N LEU A 39 0.86 -6.29 -19.00
CA LEU A 39 -0.08 -5.69 -18.06
C LEU A 39 0.25 -4.22 -17.73
N LYS A 40 1.53 -3.85 -17.84
CA LYS A 40 2.02 -2.48 -17.60
C LYS A 40 1.99 -1.58 -18.83
N LEU A 41 1.57 -2.07 -20.00
CA LEU A 41 1.43 -1.24 -21.19
C LEU A 41 0.42 -0.10 -20.93
N GLN A 42 0.72 1.07 -21.50
CA GLN A 42 -0.12 2.26 -21.34
C GLN A 42 -1.42 2.15 -22.14
N ASP A 43 -1.45 1.32 -23.18
CA ASP A 43 -2.66 1.09 -23.98
C ASP A 43 -3.76 0.38 -23.15
N CYS A 44 -4.85 1.10 -22.93
CA CYS A 44 -5.98 0.63 -22.11
C CYS A 44 -6.65 -0.61 -22.73
N GLY A 45 -6.72 -0.69 -24.06
CA GLY A 45 -7.32 -1.81 -24.79
C GLY A 45 -6.55 -3.11 -24.57
N SER A 46 -5.27 -3.12 -24.93
CA SER A 46 -4.37 -4.27 -24.77
C SER A 46 -4.27 -4.73 -23.30
N ARG A 47 -4.32 -3.79 -22.35
CA ARG A 47 -4.29 -4.10 -20.92
C ARG A 47 -5.55 -4.81 -20.45
N LEU A 48 -6.73 -4.38 -20.90
CA LEU A 48 -8.00 -5.00 -20.54
C LEU A 48 -8.14 -6.41 -21.14
N GLU A 49 -7.70 -6.60 -22.39
CA GLU A 49 -7.65 -7.91 -23.04
C GLU A 49 -6.70 -8.86 -22.28
N THR A 50 -5.50 -8.38 -21.93
CA THR A 50 -4.54 -9.15 -21.14
C THR A 50 -5.10 -9.50 -19.76
N LEU A 51 -5.82 -8.57 -19.11
CA LEU A 51 -6.48 -8.82 -17.83
C LEU A 51 -7.57 -9.89 -17.94
N ALA A 52 -8.40 -9.84 -18.99
CA ALA A 52 -9.47 -10.82 -19.20
C ALA A 52 -8.92 -12.24 -19.35
N LEU A 53 -7.80 -12.39 -20.07
CA LEU A 53 -7.13 -13.69 -20.26
C LEU A 53 -6.35 -14.17 -19.03
N LEU A 54 -5.82 -13.25 -18.21
CA LEU A 54 -5.14 -13.58 -16.96
C LEU A 54 -6.10 -13.85 -15.79
N ALA A 55 -7.36 -13.43 -15.91
CA ALA A 55 -8.39 -13.57 -14.90
C ALA A 55 -9.58 -14.42 -15.40
N PRO A 56 -9.33 -15.64 -15.93
CA PRO A 56 -10.43 -16.48 -16.35
C PRO A 56 -11.34 -16.81 -15.14
N PRO A 57 -12.65 -16.99 -15.35
CA PRO A 57 -13.59 -17.24 -14.25
C PRO A 57 -13.24 -18.49 -13.41
N ASP A 58 -12.63 -19.49 -14.06
CA ASP A 58 -12.19 -20.74 -13.44
C ASP A 58 -10.94 -20.60 -12.54
N GLY A 59 -10.25 -19.45 -12.59
CA GLY A 59 -9.06 -19.17 -11.79
C GLY A 59 -7.84 -20.01 -12.16
N THR A 60 -7.84 -20.66 -13.34
CA THR A 60 -6.76 -21.55 -13.78
C THR A 60 -5.40 -20.85 -13.83
N THR A 61 -5.30 -19.70 -14.48
CA THR A 61 -4.05 -18.92 -14.54
C THR A 61 -3.52 -18.58 -13.16
N LEU A 62 -4.37 -18.10 -12.26
CA LEU A 62 -3.97 -17.75 -10.90
C LEU A 62 -3.53 -18.97 -10.11
N THR A 63 -4.17 -20.13 -10.31
CA THR A 63 -3.76 -21.40 -9.69
C THR A 63 -2.33 -21.78 -10.10
N HIS A 64 -1.98 -21.64 -11.38
CA HIS A 64 -0.61 -21.85 -11.85
C HIS A 64 0.38 -20.86 -11.23
N LEU A 65 0.04 -19.56 -11.15
CA LEU A 65 0.90 -18.55 -10.53
C LEU A 65 1.12 -18.81 -9.03
N VAL A 66 0.08 -19.19 -8.29
CA VAL A 66 0.17 -19.55 -6.87
C VAL A 66 1.01 -20.82 -6.68
N ARG A 67 0.85 -21.82 -7.55
CA ARG A 67 1.67 -23.03 -7.56
C ARG A 67 3.15 -22.74 -7.81
N ILE A 68 3.47 -21.78 -8.69
CA ILE A 68 4.85 -21.31 -8.90
C ILE A 68 5.41 -20.73 -7.59
N ILE A 69 4.64 -19.90 -6.88
CA ILE A 69 5.07 -19.35 -5.57
C ILE A 69 5.28 -20.47 -4.54
N GLU A 70 4.38 -21.45 -4.50
CA GLU A 70 4.43 -22.52 -3.50
C GLU A 70 5.62 -23.46 -3.69
N LEU A 71 5.89 -23.86 -4.94
CA LEU A 71 6.83 -24.95 -5.24
C LEU A 71 8.21 -24.46 -5.71
N CYS A 72 8.36 -23.18 -6.05
CA CYS A 72 9.65 -22.64 -6.45
C CYS A 72 10.46 -22.15 -5.23
N ARG A 73 11.75 -22.49 -5.21
CA ARG A 73 12.73 -21.99 -4.21
C ARG A 73 13.60 -20.85 -4.73
N ASP A 74 13.30 -20.30 -5.91
CA ASP A 74 14.02 -19.16 -6.46
C ASP A 74 13.34 -17.85 -6.04
N PRO A 75 14.01 -16.98 -5.25
CA PRO A 75 13.42 -15.73 -4.78
C PRO A 75 13.06 -14.78 -5.93
N GLY A 76 13.83 -14.75 -7.01
CA GLY A 76 13.56 -13.89 -8.16
C GLY A 76 12.25 -14.23 -8.87
N LEU A 77 11.99 -15.52 -9.10
CA LEU A 77 10.75 -16.02 -9.69
C LEU A 77 9.56 -15.76 -8.77
N VAL A 78 9.70 -16.04 -7.48
CA VAL A 78 8.66 -15.71 -6.50
C VAL A 78 8.34 -14.21 -6.53
N GLY A 79 9.37 -13.37 -6.58
CA GLY A 79 9.24 -11.91 -6.61
C GLY A 79 8.49 -11.38 -7.84
N VAL A 80 8.86 -11.84 -9.04
CA VAL A 80 8.18 -11.40 -10.27
C VAL A 80 6.74 -11.95 -10.36
N THR A 81 6.50 -13.17 -9.89
CA THR A 81 5.15 -13.74 -9.81
C THR A 81 4.27 -12.97 -8.83
N CYS A 82 4.78 -12.62 -7.63
CA CYS A 82 4.06 -11.77 -6.69
C CYS A 82 3.80 -10.36 -7.28
N SER A 83 4.75 -9.82 -8.05
CA SER A 83 4.59 -8.51 -8.69
C SER A 83 3.47 -8.51 -9.73
N LEU A 84 3.39 -9.58 -10.53
CA LEU A 84 2.29 -9.78 -11.47
C LEU A 84 0.95 -9.89 -10.73
N ILE A 85 0.84 -10.75 -9.71
CA ILE A 85 -0.39 -10.88 -8.90
C ILE A 85 -0.76 -9.55 -8.25
N HIS A 86 0.21 -8.79 -7.73
CA HIS A 86 -0.05 -7.49 -7.16
C HIS A 86 -0.74 -6.55 -8.17
N ASP A 87 -0.23 -6.50 -9.40
CA ASP A 87 -0.77 -5.61 -10.43
C ASP A 87 -2.13 -6.10 -10.95
N LEU A 88 -2.37 -7.42 -11.00
CA LEU A 88 -3.69 -8.00 -11.25
C LEU A 88 -4.73 -7.58 -10.20
N LEU A 89 -4.32 -7.40 -8.94
CA LEU A 89 -5.18 -6.95 -7.83
C LEU A 89 -5.27 -5.42 -7.70
N SER A 90 -4.65 -4.66 -8.59
CA SER A 90 -4.58 -3.18 -8.54
C SER A 90 -5.92 -2.53 -8.87
N PRO A 91 -6.30 -1.40 -8.26
CA PRO A 91 -7.56 -0.69 -8.56
C PRO A 91 -7.73 -0.27 -10.03
N ASN A 92 -6.67 -0.34 -10.85
CA ASN A 92 -6.73 -0.07 -12.28
C ASN A 92 -7.45 -1.16 -13.11
N SER A 93 -7.72 -2.34 -12.54
CA SER A 93 -8.60 -3.36 -13.14
C SER A 93 -10.06 -3.00 -12.87
N LYS A 94 -10.94 -3.10 -13.88
CA LYS A 94 -12.40 -2.89 -13.72
C LYS A 94 -12.93 -3.65 -12.49
N GLY A 95 -13.84 -3.02 -11.75
CA GLY A 95 -14.25 -3.45 -10.39
C GLY A 95 -14.60 -4.93 -10.27
N ASP A 96 -15.33 -5.48 -11.24
CA ASP A 96 -15.80 -6.87 -11.22
C ASP A 96 -14.66 -7.88 -11.38
N VAL A 97 -13.75 -7.66 -12.35
CA VAL A 97 -12.58 -8.52 -12.59
C VAL A 97 -11.67 -8.55 -11.36
N ARG A 98 -11.46 -7.39 -10.75
CA ARG A 98 -10.67 -7.28 -9.52
C ARG A 98 -11.27 -8.09 -8.38
N GLN A 99 -12.58 -8.03 -8.24
CA GLN A 99 -13.28 -8.73 -7.16
C GLN A 99 -13.23 -10.24 -7.37
N ILE A 100 -13.36 -10.72 -8.62
CA ILE A 100 -13.17 -12.13 -8.98
C ILE A 100 -11.76 -12.59 -8.60
N LEU A 101 -10.72 -11.87 -9.03
CA LEU A 101 -9.32 -12.19 -8.70
C LEU A 101 -9.04 -12.19 -7.20
N LEU A 102 -9.63 -11.23 -6.45
CA LEU A 102 -9.55 -11.22 -4.99
C LEU A 102 -10.16 -12.48 -4.39
N GLN A 103 -11.36 -12.88 -4.83
CA GLN A 103 -12.00 -14.11 -4.33
C GLN A 103 -11.20 -15.36 -4.68
N GLN A 104 -10.65 -15.46 -5.89
CA GLN A 104 -9.79 -16.57 -6.29
C GLN A 104 -8.49 -16.63 -5.46
N CYS A 105 -7.84 -15.49 -5.19
CA CYS A 105 -6.68 -15.47 -4.29
C CYS A 105 -7.02 -15.94 -2.86
N LEU A 106 -8.21 -15.58 -2.38
CA LEU A 106 -8.68 -15.97 -1.05
C LEU A 106 -8.99 -17.46 -0.98
N SER A 107 -9.65 -18.03 -2.00
CA SER A 107 -9.94 -19.46 -2.06
C SER A 107 -8.67 -20.32 -2.19
N LEU A 108 -7.66 -19.82 -2.90
CA LEU A 108 -6.34 -20.45 -3.03
C LEU A 108 -5.44 -20.26 -1.80
N ASN A 109 -5.89 -19.56 -0.75
CA ASN A 109 -5.07 -19.21 0.41
C ASN A 109 -3.73 -18.53 0.05
N THR A 110 -3.71 -17.71 -1.01
CA THR A 110 -2.49 -17.14 -1.60
C THR A 110 -1.60 -16.45 -0.56
N ALA A 111 -2.17 -15.68 0.37
CA ALA A 111 -1.39 -15.00 1.41
C ALA A 111 -0.69 -15.98 2.38
N GLU A 112 -1.35 -17.07 2.75
CA GLU A 112 -0.76 -18.11 3.62
C GLU A 112 0.38 -18.82 2.89
N ILE A 113 0.17 -19.18 1.61
CA ILE A 113 1.19 -19.78 0.76
C ILE A 113 2.41 -18.86 0.66
N ILE A 114 2.21 -17.57 0.40
CA ILE A 114 3.31 -16.59 0.35
C ILE A 114 4.06 -16.57 1.69
N PHE A 115 3.38 -16.50 2.84
CA PHE A 115 4.07 -16.53 4.14
C PHE A 115 4.90 -17.81 4.33
N ARG A 116 4.35 -18.96 3.95
CA ARG A 116 5.03 -20.25 4.05
C ARG A 116 6.26 -20.29 3.15
N THR A 117 6.13 -19.88 1.89
CA THR A 117 7.25 -19.78 0.94
C THR A 117 8.34 -18.86 1.46
N LEU A 118 7.99 -17.64 1.89
CA LEU A 118 8.97 -16.70 2.43
C LEU A 118 9.68 -17.25 3.66
N LYS A 119 8.97 -17.97 4.54
CA LYS A 119 9.61 -18.62 5.69
C LYS A 119 10.59 -19.71 5.26
N THR A 120 10.25 -20.51 4.26
CA THR A 120 11.14 -21.53 3.71
C THR A 120 12.38 -20.91 3.10
N LEU A 121 12.24 -19.84 2.32
CA LEU A 121 13.37 -19.10 1.73
C LEU A 121 14.24 -18.40 2.79
N ALA A 122 13.64 -17.96 3.90
CA ALA A 122 14.35 -17.30 4.99
C ALA A 122 15.30 -18.23 5.78
N VAL A 123 15.24 -19.56 5.56
CA VAL A 123 16.16 -20.53 6.17
C VAL A 123 17.61 -20.20 5.80
N ASP A 124 17.83 -19.72 4.57
CA ASP A 124 19.15 -19.31 4.07
C ASP A 124 19.54 -17.88 4.50
N GLY A 125 18.70 -17.21 5.29
CA GLY A 125 18.89 -15.85 5.78
C GLY A 125 17.90 -14.84 5.19
N LEU A 126 17.70 -13.73 5.91
CA LEU A 126 16.81 -12.65 5.47
C LEU A 126 17.23 -11.99 4.14
N PRO A 127 18.53 -11.78 3.82
CA PRO A 127 18.92 -11.17 2.54
C PRO A 127 18.44 -11.95 1.31
N THR A 128 18.27 -13.27 1.43
CA THR A 128 17.70 -14.12 0.36
C THR A 128 16.29 -13.68 -0.05
N LEU A 129 15.57 -12.98 0.83
CA LEU A 129 14.22 -12.48 0.54
C LEU A 129 14.21 -11.14 -0.20
N ASP A 130 15.33 -10.43 -0.34
CA ASP A 130 15.35 -9.09 -0.95
C ASP A 130 14.64 -9.02 -2.32
N PRO A 131 14.79 -10.01 -3.24
CA PRO A 131 14.12 -9.97 -4.54
C PRO A 131 12.59 -10.11 -4.48
N CYS A 132 12.04 -10.70 -3.41
CA CYS A 132 10.62 -11.05 -3.32
C CYS A 132 9.87 -10.43 -2.15
N ALA A 133 10.54 -9.94 -1.11
CA ALA A 133 9.91 -9.45 0.11
C ALA A 133 8.95 -8.31 -0.18
N HIS A 134 9.37 -7.30 -0.95
CA HIS A 134 8.51 -6.17 -1.30
C HIS A 134 7.24 -6.60 -2.05
N PRO A 135 7.32 -7.25 -3.24
CA PRO A 135 6.12 -7.61 -3.99
C PRO A 135 5.24 -8.63 -3.27
N ALA A 136 5.84 -9.58 -2.52
CA ALA A 136 5.09 -10.53 -1.71
C ALA A 136 4.23 -9.84 -0.65
N TYR A 137 4.80 -8.89 0.10
CA TYR A 137 4.05 -8.14 1.11
C TYR A 137 3.02 -7.18 0.51
N GLN A 138 3.22 -6.69 -0.72
CA GLN A 138 2.18 -5.92 -1.41
C GLN A 138 0.94 -6.78 -1.72
N VAL A 139 1.13 -8.03 -2.15
CA VAL A 139 0.02 -8.98 -2.34
C VAL A 139 -0.66 -9.29 -1.01
N ILE A 140 0.10 -9.66 0.01
CA ILE A 140 -0.44 -9.98 1.34
C ILE A 140 -1.24 -8.79 1.90
N ALA A 141 -0.73 -7.56 1.78
CA ALA A 141 -1.42 -6.37 2.28
C ALA A 141 -2.80 -6.16 1.63
N LYS A 142 -2.94 -6.42 0.33
CA LYS A 142 -4.24 -6.35 -0.37
C LYS A 142 -5.21 -7.41 0.14
N LEU A 143 -4.74 -8.65 0.27
CA LEU A 143 -5.56 -9.79 0.73
C LEU A 143 -5.93 -9.67 2.22
N ALA A 144 -5.04 -9.13 3.06
CA ALA A 144 -5.26 -8.95 4.49
C ALA A 144 -6.48 -8.09 4.83
N SER A 145 -6.82 -7.14 3.95
CA SER A 145 -8.02 -6.31 4.12
C SER A 145 -9.33 -7.08 3.92
N LYS A 146 -9.27 -8.26 3.30
CA LYS A 146 -10.42 -9.09 2.90
C LYS A 146 -10.44 -10.48 3.55
N ASP A 147 -9.34 -10.92 4.17
CA ASP A 147 -9.28 -12.19 4.90
C ASP A 147 -9.25 -11.95 6.43
N PRO A 148 -10.39 -12.08 7.14
CA PRO A 148 -10.44 -11.92 8.60
C PRO A 148 -9.66 -13.01 9.35
N LYS A 149 -9.40 -14.17 8.73
CA LYS A 149 -8.68 -15.30 9.34
C LYS A 149 -7.18 -15.25 9.07
N LEU A 150 -6.70 -14.31 8.25
CA LEU A 150 -5.29 -14.22 7.86
C LEU A 150 -4.34 -14.18 9.06
N ALA A 151 -4.70 -13.43 10.10
CA ALA A 151 -3.86 -13.31 11.30
C ALA A 151 -3.56 -14.67 11.95
N VAL A 152 -4.53 -15.58 11.96
CA VAL A 152 -4.38 -16.94 12.49
C VAL A 152 -3.58 -17.80 11.52
N LYS A 153 -3.94 -17.80 10.23
CA LYS A 153 -3.23 -18.57 9.18
C LYS A 153 -1.74 -18.22 9.15
N ALA A 154 -1.42 -16.91 9.12
CA ALA A 154 -0.07 -16.40 9.14
C ALA A 154 0.71 -16.85 10.38
N ARG A 155 0.08 -16.93 11.56
CA ARG A 155 0.73 -17.44 12.77
C ARG A 155 1.11 -18.91 12.61
N LEU A 156 0.19 -19.75 12.11
CA LEU A 156 0.40 -21.19 11.97
C LEU A 156 1.58 -21.51 11.04
N VAL A 157 1.77 -20.73 9.99
CA VAL A 157 2.91 -20.89 9.08
C VAL A 157 4.15 -20.09 9.51
N GLY A 158 4.15 -19.45 10.69
CA GLY A 158 5.29 -18.67 11.21
C GLY A 158 5.49 -17.29 10.58
N GLY A 159 4.55 -16.82 9.78
CA GLY A 159 4.57 -15.50 9.12
C GLY A 159 4.57 -14.32 10.09
N VAL A 160 4.03 -14.46 11.30
CA VAL A 160 4.05 -13.37 12.32
C VAL A 160 5.47 -13.03 12.75
N LYS A 161 6.28 -14.04 13.10
CA LYS A 161 7.68 -13.84 13.48
C LYS A 161 8.50 -13.30 12.31
N LEU A 162 8.33 -13.89 11.12
CA LEU A 162 9.02 -13.46 9.91
C LEU A 162 8.71 -12.00 9.55
N THR A 163 7.44 -11.57 9.68
CA THR A 163 7.03 -10.18 9.43
C THR A 163 7.78 -9.21 10.34
N HIS A 164 7.91 -9.54 11.63
CA HIS A 164 8.64 -8.70 12.58
C HIS A 164 10.15 -8.67 12.28
N GLN A 165 10.75 -9.82 11.94
CA GLN A 165 12.16 -9.88 11.52
C GLN A 165 12.44 -9.02 10.28
N LEU A 166 11.55 -9.03 9.29
CA LEU A 166 11.65 -8.18 8.11
C LEU A 166 11.45 -6.70 8.45
N LEU A 167 10.53 -6.35 9.36
CA LEU A 167 10.42 -4.98 9.87
C LEU A 167 11.74 -4.52 10.51
N GLN A 168 12.43 -5.39 11.26
CA GLN A 168 13.71 -5.08 11.87
C GLN A 168 14.81 -4.87 10.82
N ALA A 169 14.87 -5.73 9.80
CA ALA A 169 15.83 -5.59 8.70
C ALA A 169 15.62 -4.31 7.89
N HIS A 170 14.36 -3.85 7.76
CA HIS A 170 13.99 -2.74 6.87
C HIS A 170 13.57 -1.45 7.58
N MET A 171 13.95 -1.25 8.86
CA MET A 171 13.51 -0.07 9.65
C MET A 171 13.90 1.29 9.03
N LYS A 172 14.99 1.34 8.24
CA LYS A 172 15.50 2.55 7.60
C LYS A 172 15.19 2.63 6.10
N THR A 173 14.90 1.49 5.47
CA THR A 173 14.66 1.42 4.02
C THR A 173 13.21 1.76 3.70
N THR A 174 12.97 2.51 2.64
CA THR A 174 11.62 2.99 2.31
C THR A 174 10.77 1.96 1.58
N VAL A 175 11.38 1.02 0.85
CA VAL A 175 10.72 0.25 -0.20
C VAL A 175 9.72 -0.78 0.35
N PRO A 176 10.07 -1.77 1.19
CA PRO A 176 9.07 -2.71 1.74
C PRO A 176 8.34 -2.18 2.99
N LEU A 177 8.75 -1.03 3.54
CA LEU A 177 8.27 -0.60 4.86
C LEU A 177 6.76 -0.39 4.92
N LEU A 178 6.16 0.26 3.92
CA LEU A 178 4.71 0.49 3.93
C LEU A 178 3.90 -0.82 3.90
N PRO A 179 4.10 -1.75 2.95
CA PRO A 179 3.35 -3.00 2.95
C PRO A 179 3.65 -3.87 4.19
N LEU A 180 4.88 -3.84 4.73
CA LEU A 180 5.20 -4.50 6.01
C LEU A 180 4.38 -3.94 7.18
N LEU A 181 4.26 -2.62 7.29
CA LEU A 181 3.44 -1.96 8.32
C LEU A 181 1.95 -2.32 8.15
N MET A 182 1.44 -2.31 6.92
CA MET A 182 0.06 -2.71 6.63
C MET A 182 -0.22 -4.13 7.12
N VAL A 183 0.62 -5.10 6.74
CA VAL A 183 0.46 -6.50 7.15
C VAL A 183 0.57 -6.63 8.67
N THR A 184 1.56 -5.98 9.29
CA THR A 184 1.75 -5.98 10.75
C THR A 184 0.51 -5.51 11.50
N LYS A 185 -0.15 -4.44 11.03
CA LYS A 185 -1.44 -4.00 11.59
C LYS A 185 -2.48 -5.11 11.56
N TYR A 186 -2.63 -5.80 10.43
CA TYR A 186 -3.62 -6.88 10.31
C TYR A 186 -3.30 -8.07 11.21
N LEU A 187 -2.02 -8.44 11.31
CA LEU A 187 -1.58 -9.50 12.22
C LEU A 187 -1.85 -9.11 13.69
N ALA A 188 -1.63 -7.85 14.05
CA ALA A 188 -1.85 -7.31 15.38
C ALA A 188 -3.33 -7.10 15.76
N LYS A 189 -4.29 -7.42 14.88
CA LYS A 189 -5.72 -7.45 15.29
C LYS A 189 -6.07 -8.65 16.16
N ASN A 190 -5.26 -9.72 16.12
CA ASN A 190 -5.45 -10.91 16.94
C ASN A 190 -4.66 -10.79 18.27
N SER A 191 -5.31 -11.08 19.40
CA SER A 191 -4.72 -10.91 20.74
C SER A 191 -3.50 -11.81 21.01
N THR A 192 -3.52 -13.05 20.55
CA THR A 192 -2.35 -13.94 20.68
C THR A 192 -1.17 -13.40 19.87
N ASN A 193 -1.42 -12.88 18.66
CA ASN A 193 -0.37 -12.26 17.86
C ASN A 193 0.18 -10.99 18.51
N GLN A 194 -0.67 -10.17 19.15
CA GLN A 194 -0.23 -9.01 19.93
C GLN A 194 0.77 -9.43 21.02
N MET A 195 0.47 -10.50 21.77
CA MET A 195 1.36 -11.03 22.80
C MET A 195 2.69 -11.53 22.22
N MET A 196 2.64 -12.27 21.11
CA MET A 196 3.86 -12.75 20.41
C MET A 196 4.72 -11.59 19.93
N LEU A 197 4.15 -10.63 19.20
CA LEU A 197 4.85 -9.44 18.70
C LEU A 197 5.43 -8.61 19.86
N GLY A 198 4.68 -8.48 20.96
CA GLY A 198 5.14 -7.81 22.17
C GLY A 198 6.36 -8.49 22.80
N ARG A 199 6.34 -9.83 22.90
CA ARG A 199 7.46 -10.63 23.40
C ARG A 199 8.71 -10.52 22.53
N GLU A 200 8.54 -10.48 21.21
CA GLU A 200 9.65 -10.35 20.25
C GLU A 200 10.21 -8.91 20.18
N GLY A 201 9.59 -7.92 20.83
CA GLY A 201 10.09 -6.54 20.84
C GLY A 201 9.61 -5.69 19.66
N CYS A 202 8.45 -6.03 19.09
CA CYS A 202 7.84 -5.26 18.00
C CYS A 202 7.53 -3.82 18.39
N VAL A 203 7.15 -3.54 19.65
CA VAL A 203 6.91 -2.17 20.12
C VAL A 203 8.14 -1.28 19.94
N THR A 204 9.32 -1.74 20.39
CA THR A 204 10.58 -1.02 20.21
C THR A 204 10.86 -0.78 18.74
N THR A 205 10.67 -1.82 17.91
CA THR A 205 10.84 -1.73 16.45
C THR A 205 9.95 -0.65 15.83
N ILE A 206 8.67 -0.61 16.17
CA ILE A 206 7.70 0.35 15.64
C ILE A 206 8.01 1.78 16.11
N VAL A 207 8.45 1.97 17.37
CA VAL A 207 8.89 3.27 17.88
C VAL A 207 10.15 3.75 17.15
N THR A 208 11.13 2.86 16.92
CA THR A 208 12.33 3.20 16.14
C THR A 208 11.97 3.61 14.72
N ILE A 209 11.04 2.91 14.05
CA ILE A 209 10.54 3.29 12.73
C ILE A 209 9.84 4.67 12.79
N LEU A 210 9.04 4.94 13.82
CA LEU A 210 8.39 6.24 13.98
C LEU A 210 9.40 7.39 14.05
N THR A 211 10.54 7.16 14.71
CA THR A 211 11.60 8.17 14.82
C THR A 211 12.38 8.38 13.52
N SER A 212 12.41 7.40 12.61
CA SER A 212 13.17 7.47 11.35
C SER A 212 12.36 7.93 10.15
N VAL A 213 11.03 7.76 10.17
CA VAL A 213 10.15 8.09 9.05
C VAL A 213 9.94 9.62 8.94
N PRO A 214 10.16 10.24 7.76
CA PRO A 214 9.90 11.66 7.57
C PRO A 214 8.41 12.00 7.76
N LYS A 215 8.13 13.19 8.31
CA LYS A 215 6.76 13.65 8.63
C LYS A 215 5.78 13.61 7.46
N THR A 216 6.30 13.83 6.26
CA THR A 216 5.53 13.88 5.02
C THR A 216 4.93 12.51 4.64
N HIS A 217 5.43 11.41 5.22
CA HIS A 217 4.91 10.07 4.96
C HIS A 217 3.71 9.73 5.87
N HIS A 218 2.62 10.50 5.73
CA HIS A 218 1.41 10.37 6.54
C HIS A 218 0.83 8.96 6.59
N ALA A 219 0.87 8.22 5.46
CA ALA A 219 0.37 6.84 5.42
C ALA A 219 1.17 5.91 6.35
N LYS A 220 2.50 6.01 6.37
CA LYS A 220 3.36 5.19 7.24
C LYS A 220 3.11 5.54 8.71
N ILE A 221 3.05 6.83 9.04
CA ILE A 221 2.77 7.31 10.39
C ILE A 221 1.42 6.79 10.88
N LYS A 222 0.37 6.87 10.04
CA LYS A 222 -0.94 6.31 10.37
C LYS A 222 -0.87 4.84 10.75
N PHE A 223 -0.24 4.00 9.92
CA PHE A 223 -0.11 2.57 10.22
C PHE A 223 0.70 2.31 11.48
N ILE A 224 1.78 3.05 11.71
CA ILE A 224 2.59 2.96 12.94
C ILE A 224 1.73 3.24 14.18
N MET A 225 0.95 4.33 14.17
CA MET A 225 0.07 4.68 15.29
C MET A 225 -1.01 3.62 15.53
N GLU A 226 -1.61 3.07 14.47
CA GLU A 226 -2.60 2.00 14.59
C GLU A 226 -2.00 0.71 15.16
N ILE A 227 -0.76 0.35 14.76
CA ILE A 227 -0.06 -0.82 15.30
C ILE A 227 0.25 -0.61 16.78
N LEU A 228 0.78 0.56 17.17
CA LEU A 228 1.04 0.88 18.57
C LEU A 228 -0.25 0.74 19.38
N ALA A 229 -1.34 1.38 18.96
CA ALA A 229 -2.63 1.29 19.64
C ALA A 229 -3.16 -0.15 19.79
N LEU A 230 -2.87 -1.04 18.83
CA LEU A 230 -3.24 -2.46 18.93
C LEU A 230 -2.36 -3.21 19.93
N LEU A 231 -1.03 -3.00 19.89
CA LEU A 231 -0.10 -3.70 20.77
C LEU A 231 -0.27 -3.28 22.24
N THR A 232 -0.62 -2.01 22.49
CA THR A 232 -0.77 -1.47 23.86
C THR A 232 -2.08 -1.84 24.54
N LYS A 233 -3.03 -2.49 23.83
CA LYS A 233 -4.25 -3.02 24.46
C LYS A 233 -4.00 -4.24 25.34
N THR A 234 -2.86 -4.91 25.19
CA THR A 234 -2.56 -6.13 25.93
C THR A 234 -1.79 -5.84 27.22
N THR A 235 -2.26 -6.40 28.34
CA THR A 235 -1.70 -6.23 29.69
C THR A 235 -0.22 -6.62 29.80
N HIS A 236 0.29 -7.52 28.96
CA HIS A 236 1.71 -7.91 28.96
C HIS A 236 2.61 -6.97 28.17
N VAL A 237 2.06 -6.23 27.21
CA VAL A 237 2.81 -5.23 26.44
C VAL A 237 2.86 -3.90 27.20
N SER A 238 1.86 -3.60 28.02
CA SER A 238 1.80 -2.36 28.81
C SER A 238 3.02 -2.12 29.72
N PRO A 239 3.60 -3.10 30.45
CA PRO A 239 4.81 -2.87 31.24
C PRO A 239 6.07 -2.62 30.39
N ARG A 240 6.21 -3.32 29.26
CA ARG A 240 7.33 -3.09 28.32
C ARG A 240 7.18 -1.76 27.60
N LEU A 241 5.98 -1.40 27.20
CA LEU A 241 5.68 -0.07 26.67
C LEU A 241 5.93 0.97 27.75
N ALA A 242 5.49 0.78 28.99
CA ALA A 242 5.77 1.69 30.09
C ALA A 242 7.27 1.84 30.30
N ALA A 243 8.05 0.76 30.25
CA ALA A 243 9.51 0.82 30.30
C ALA A 243 10.13 1.54 29.09
N ILE A 244 9.62 1.33 27.87
CA ILE A 244 10.05 2.04 26.66
C ILE A 244 9.64 3.52 26.73
N VAL A 245 8.46 3.83 27.27
CA VAL A 245 7.96 5.18 27.54
C VAL A 245 8.68 5.78 28.75
N GLN A 246 9.32 5.01 29.62
CA GLN A 246 10.16 5.56 30.68
C GLN A 246 11.58 5.83 30.15
N SER A 247 12.14 4.91 29.36
CA SER A 247 13.48 5.05 28.77
C SER A 247 13.53 5.99 27.58
N SER A 248 12.43 6.11 26.85
CA SER A 248 12.27 6.91 25.62
C SER A 248 11.12 7.91 25.73
N GLY A 249 10.56 8.11 26.93
CA GLY A 249 9.37 8.93 27.18
C GLY A 249 9.47 10.34 26.72
N GLN A 250 10.60 10.99 26.99
CA GLN A 250 10.84 12.32 26.48
C GLN A 250 10.84 12.35 24.96
N ARG A 251 11.38 11.32 24.28
CA ARG A 251 11.34 11.21 22.81
C ARG A 251 9.96 10.89 22.27
N LEU A 252 9.20 9.99 22.91
CA LEU A 252 7.85 9.64 22.48
C LEU A 252 6.86 10.78 22.75
N GLN A 253 6.96 11.42 23.91
CA GLN A 253 6.18 12.61 24.25
C GLN A 253 6.59 13.78 23.34
N ALA A 254 7.88 13.99 23.07
CA ALA A 254 8.33 14.96 22.08
C ALA A 254 7.82 14.61 20.68
N LEU A 255 7.79 13.34 20.28
CA LEU A 255 7.21 12.88 19.01
C LEU A 255 5.71 13.15 18.92
N LEU A 256 4.96 12.82 19.99
CA LEU A 256 3.54 13.12 20.07
C LEU A 256 3.30 14.62 20.03
N ASN A 257 4.10 15.42 20.73
CA ASN A 257 4.06 16.88 20.66
C ASN A 257 4.53 17.42 19.29
N TYR A 258 5.42 16.72 18.60
CA TYR A 258 5.99 17.10 17.30
C TYR A 258 5.08 16.74 16.12
N PHE A 259 4.20 15.75 16.29
CA PHE A 259 3.19 15.33 15.31
C PHE A 259 1.79 15.89 15.59
N PHE A 260 1.42 16.08 16.87
CA PHE A 260 0.08 16.50 17.30
C PHE A 260 0.07 17.78 18.13
N GLY A 261 1.23 18.30 18.54
CA GLY A 261 1.30 19.63 19.15
C GLY A 261 0.94 20.68 18.12
N LYS A 262 0.07 21.61 18.51
CA LYS A 262 -0.19 22.83 17.71
C LYS A 262 1.17 23.46 17.40
N GLY A 263 1.46 23.71 16.13
CA GLY A 263 2.65 24.45 15.71
C GLY A 263 2.79 25.75 16.51
N PRO A 264 4.00 26.32 16.61
CA PRO A 264 4.23 27.49 17.45
C PRO A 264 3.19 28.55 17.14
N ARG A 265 2.31 28.83 18.10
CA ARG A 265 1.45 30.01 18.02
C ARG A 265 2.41 31.19 17.97
N GLN A 266 2.44 31.90 16.85
CA GLN A 266 3.01 33.25 16.86
C GLN A 266 2.31 34.01 18.00
N PRO A 267 3.07 34.66 18.89
CA PRO A 267 2.45 35.45 19.95
C PRO A 267 1.66 36.59 19.28
N THR A 268 0.34 36.54 19.41
CA THR A 268 -0.50 37.70 19.16
C THR A 268 -0.06 38.80 20.12
N PRO A 269 0.20 40.04 19.65
CA PRO A 269 0.58 41.13 20.53
C PRO A 269 -0.57 41.43 21.51
N PRO A 270 -0.26 41.85 22.75
CA PRO A 270 -1.27 42.09 23.77
C PRO A 270 -2.17 43.25 23.34
N ALA A 271 -3.48 43.05 23.45
CA ALA A 271 -4.48 44.09 23.28
C ALA A 271 -4.33 45.12 24.41
N SER A 272 -3.72 46.26 24.12
CA SER A 272 -3.78 47.44 24.98
C SER A 272 -5.16 48.10 24.84
N SER A 273 -5.98 47.88 25.86
CA SER A 273 -6.98 48.80 26.43
C SER A 273 -7.51 49.92 25.54
N VAL A 274 -8.76 49.73 25.10
CA VAL A 274 -9.67 50.83 24.71
C VAL A 274 -10.30 51.41 25.98
N ARG A 275 -10.15 52.73 26.18
CA ARG A 275 -11.07 53.66 26.84
C ARG A 275 -10.96 54.97 26.05
N GLU A 276 -11.98 55.33 25.26
CA GLU A 276 -13.06 56.32 25.60
C GLU A 276 -12.49 57.74 25.80
N ALA A 277 -12.99 58.84 25.20
CA ALA A 277 -14.23 59.09 24.45
C ALA A 277 -14.15 60.47 23.74
N GLU A 278 -15.08 60.70 22.79
CA GLU A 278 -15.72 61.98 22.39
C GLU A 278 -14.81 63.12 21.83
N ASN A 279 -15.13 63.84 20.74
CA ASN A 279 -16.41 64.48 20.41
C ASN A 279 -16.45 65.01 18.92
N ASN A 280 -17.55 64.73 18.21
CA ASN A 280 -18.34 65.59 17.30
C ASN A 280 -17.70 66.75 16.45
N SER A 281 -17.78 66.63 15.11
CA SER A 281 -18.83 67.24 14.24
C SER A 281 -18.38 67.97 12.95
N VAL A 282 -19.21 67.75 11.91
CA VAL A 282 -19.53 68.56 10.69
C VAL A 282 -18.71 68.43 9.38
N HIS A 283 -19.52 68.25 8.32
CA HIS A 283 -19.40 68.16 6.86
C HIS A 283 -18.24 68.80 6.07
N GLY A 284 -17.73 68.03 5.09
CA GLY A 284 -18.05 68.18 3.65
C GLY A 284 -17.19 69.10 2.77
N TYR A 285 -16.56 68.55 1.71
CA TYR A 285 -16.74 68.87 0.26
C TYR A 285 -15.52 68.46 -0.62
N PHE A 286 -15.83 67.64 -1.64
CA PHE A 286 -15.38 67.65 -3.06
C PHE A 286 -13.91 67.46 -3.55
N VAL A 287 -13.73 66.36 -4.34
CA VAL A 287 -13.28 66.26 -5.77
C VAL A 287 -11.79 66.35 -6.21
N SER A 288 -11.31 65.17 -6.64
CA SER A 288 -10.76 64.76 -7.97
C SER A 288 -9.34 65.09 -8.47
N HIS A 289 -8.89 64.16 -9.35
CA HIS A 289 -7.70 64.08 -10.23
C HIS A 289 -6.40 63.57 -9.56
N ARG A 290 -5.59 62.66 -10.16
CA ARG A 290 -5.41 62.29 -11.58
C ARG A 290 -4.58 60.99 -11.71
N GLN A 291 -4.84 60.28 -12.81
CA GLN A 291 -3.90 59.58 -13.71
C GLN A 291 -3.22 58.24 -13.37
N THR A 292 -3.43 57.36 -14.35
CA THR A 292 -2.96 55.99 -14.71
C THR A 292 -1.51 56.03 -15.27
N PRO A 293 -0.88 54.99 -15.91
CA PRO A 293 -1.43 53.72 -16.46
C PRO A 293 -0.51 52.46 -16.52
N ASN A 294 -1.07 51.41 -17.18
CA ASN A 294 -0.44 50.31 -17.95
C ASN A 294 -0.12 48.98 -17.21
N LYS A 295 -0.43 47.77 -17.73
CA LYS A 295 -0.92 47.30 -19.04
C LYS A 295 -1.53 45.87 -18.93
N PHE A 296 -2.57 45.63 -19.71
CA PHE A 296 -3.41 44.43 -19.99
C PHE A 296 -2.69 43.28 -20.77
N PRO A 297 -3.35 42.21 -21.31
CA PRO A 297 -4.57 41.43 -20.93
C PRO A 297 -4.41 39.88 -21.11
N PHE A 298 -5.42 39.10 -20.70
CA PHE A 298 -5.80 37.83 -21.37
C PHE A 298 -7.29 37.88 -21.73
N THR A 299 -7.61 37.52 -22.96
CA THR A 299 -8.94 37.56 -23.62
C THR A 299 -9.80 36.33 -23.30
N PRO A 300 -11.14 36.44 -23.38
CA PRO A 300 -12.04 35.31 -23.58
C PRO A 300 -12.62 35.33 -25.02
N SER A 301 -12.91 34.15 -25.58
CA SER A 301 -13.82 34.05 -26.72
C SER A 301 -14.57 32.73 -26.68
N SER A 302 -15.89 32.88 -26.67
CA SER A 302 -16.92 31.85 -26.78
C SER A 302 -17.04 31.35 -28.22
N THR A 303 -17.41 30.09 -28.42
CA THR A 303 -18.21 29.71 -29.60
C THR A 303 -19.14 28.55 -29.25
N ILE A 304 -20.43 28.81 -29.44
CA ILE A 304 -21.56 27.90 -29.44
C ILE A 304 -21.58 27.17 -30.78
N LEU A 305 -21.85 25.86 -30.80
CA LEU A 305 -22.54 25.21 -31.92
C LEU A 305 -23.31 23.96 -31.43
N HIS A 306 -24.62 24.03 -31.63
CA HIS A 306 -25.58 22.94 -31.58
C HIS A 306 -25.19 21.81 -32.55
N ASN A 307 -25.38 20.55 -32.16
CA ASN A 307 -26.18 19.64 -32.99
C ASN A 307 -26.75 18.47 -32.17
N THR A 308 -28.07 18.40 -32.12
CA THR A 308 -28.88 17.33 -31.54
C THR A 308 -29.36 16.42 -32.65
N GLY A 309 -29.08 15.12 -32.55
CA GLY A 309 -29.58 14.11 -33.48
C GLY A 309 -29.56 12.72 -32.84
N LEU A 310 -30.56 12.43 -32.02
CA LEU A 310 -30.90 11.08 -31.58
C LEU A 310 -32.30 10.76 -32.10
N THR A 311 -32.38 9.97 -33.16
CA THR A 311 -33.59 9.30 -33.61
C THR A 311 -33.73 7.98 -32.88
N TYR A 312 -34.78 7.88 -32.07
CA TYR A 312 -35.41 6.62 -31.67
C TYR A 312 -36.24 6.09 -32.84
N THR A 313 -36.04 4.83 -33.23
CA THR A 313 -37.12 4.02 -33.81
C THR A 313 -36.96 2.57 -33.39
N SER A 314 -38.02 2.11 -32.74
CA SER A 314 -38.44 0.74 -32.51
C SER A 314 -38.59 -0.06 -33.81
N LEU A 315 -38.13 -1.30 -33.79
CA LEU A 315 -38.84 -2.52 -34.19
C LEU A 315 -38.05 -3.73 -33.68
#